data_AF-A0A3P6PP82-F1
#
_entry.id   AF-A0A3P6PP82-F1
#
_cell.length_a   1.000
_cell.length_b   1.000
_cell.length_c   1.000
_cell.angle_alpha   90.00
_cell.angle_beta   90.00
_cell.angle_gamma   90.00
#
_symmetry.space_group_name_H-M   'P 1'
#
loop_
_entity.id
_entity.type
_entity.pdbx_description
1 polymer ?
#
loop_
_entity_poly.entity_id
_entity_poly.type
_entity_poly.pdbx_seq_one_letter_code
_entity_poly.pdbx_strand_id
1 'polypeptide(L)' 'MTRDRLINFLNEEQRDPRLNEILFPFFDNNRVQQLIAKYETDETYVNNGSSLQNLFQNLS' A
#
# COMPACT_ATOMS: atom_id res chain seq x y z
N MET A 1 0.24 -11.14 -2.14
CA MET A 1 -0.71 -10.24 -1.44
C MET A 1 -1.68 -9.66 -2.49
N THR A 2 -2.89 -9.21 -2.15
CA THR A 2 -3.76 -8.48 -3.11
C THR A 2 -3.73 -6.99 -2.78
N ARG A 3 -4.13 -6.12 -3.73
CA ARG A 3 -4.20 -4.68 -3.51
C ARG A 3 -5.12 -4.32 -2.34
N ASP A 4 -6.27 -4.98 -2.22
CA ASP A 4 -7.19 -4.76 -1.09
C ASP A 4 -6.57 -5.14 0.25
N ARG A 5 -5.78 -6.22 0.30
CA ARG A 5 -5.06 -6.60 1.52
C ARG A 5 -4.00 -5.58 1.91
N LEU A 6 -3.31 -4.97 0.93
CA LEU A 6 -2.35 -3.90 1.20
C LEU A 6 -3.05 -2.64 1.72
N ILE A 7 -4.20 -2.28 1.14
CA ILE A 7 -5.02 -1.16 1.63
C ILE A 7 -5.39 -1.38 3.09
N ASN A 8 -5.93 -2.56 3.42
CA ASN A 8 -6.31 -2.89 4.80
C ASN A 8 -5.09 -2.86 5.73
N PHE A 9 -3.96 -3.44 5.34
CA PHE A 9 -2.73 -3.42 6.13
C PHE A 9 -2.25 -1.98 6.41
N LEU A 10 -2.23 -1.11 5.39
CA LEU A 10 -1.79 0.28 5.56
C LEU A 10 -2.73 1.10 6.45
N ASN A 11 -4.04 0.86 6.35
CA ASN A 11 -5.05 1.63 7.07
C ASN A 11 -5.27 1.15 8.51
N GLU A 12 -5.14 -0.15 8.76
CA GLU A 12 -5.46 -0.76 10.06
C GLU A 12 -4.21 -1.07 10.89
N GLU A 13 -3.12 -1.54 10.26
CA GLU A 13 -1.93 -2.01 10.98
C GLU A 13 -0.79 -0.99 11.00
N GLN A 14 -0.65 -0.17 9.94
CA GLN A 14 0.43 0.83 9.83
C GLN A 14 -0.01 2.26 10.14
N ARG A 15 -1.31 2.51 10.26
CA ARG A 15 -1.82 3.85 10.54
C ARG A 15 -1.50 4.24 11.99
N ASP A 16 -0.91 5.41 12.17
CA ASP A 16 -0.83 6.03 13.50
C ASP A 16 -2.24 6.50 13.90
N PRO A 17 -2.86 5.92 14.95
CA PRO A 17 -4.23 6.24 15.35
C PRO A 17 -4.40 7.68 15.86
N ARG A 18 -3.29 8.40 16.10
CA ARG A 18 -3.32 9.81 16.51
C ARG A 18 -3.49 10.77 15.33
N LEU A 19 -3.38 10.30 14.09
CA LEU A 19 -3.50 11.14 12.90
C LEU A 19 -4.97 11.43 12.53
N ASN A 20 -5.28 12.71 12.32
CA ASN A 20 -6.59 13.15 11.86
C ASN A 20 -6.86 12.67 10.42
N GLU A 21 -8.04 12.10 10.17
CA GLU A 21 -8.42 11.51 8.87
C GLU A 21 -8.64 12.54 7.76
N ILE A 22 -9.02 13.77 8.08
CA ILE A 22 -9.20 14.84 7.08
C ILE A 22 -7.83 15.31 6.59
N LEU A 23 -6.88 15.47 7.51
CA LEU A 23 -5.51 15.89 7.19
C LEU A 23 -4.67 14.75 6.61
N PHE A 24 -4.92 13.51 7.05
CA PHE A 24 -4.23 12.28 6.63
C PHE A 24 -5.24 11.21 6.22
N PRO A 25 -5.81 11.32 5.00
CA PRO A 25 -6.84 10.39 4.53
C PRO A 25 -6.29 8.97 4.42
N PHE A 26 -7.18 8.00 4.55
CA PHE A 26 -6.88 6.59 4.32
C PHE A 26 -6.30 6.36 2.91
N PHE A 27 -5.58 5.27 2.78
CA PHE A 27 -5.14 4.75 1.50
C PHE A 27 -6.32 4.15 0.74
N ASP A 28 -6.40 4.46 -0.55
CA ASP A 28 -7.36 3.90 -1.50
C ASP A 28 -6.64 3.19 -2.64
N ASN A 29 -7.40 2.62 -3.57
CA ASN A 29 -6.85 1.90 -4.72
C ASN A 29 -5.88 2.76 -5.56
N ASN A 30 -6.18 4.04 -5.73
CA ASN A 30 -5.35 4.95 -6.54
C ASN A 30 -4.01 5.26 -5.86
N ARG A 31 -4.04 5.61 -4.57
CA ARG A 31 -2.82 5.88 -3.80
C ARG A 31 -1.95 4.64 -3.68
N VAL A 32 -2.55 3.47 -3.44
CA VAL A 32 -1.81 2.21 -3.38
C VAL A 32 -1.23 1.84 -4.74
N GLN A 33 -1.93 2.07 -5.86
CA GLN A 33 -1.36 1.88 -7.20
C GLN A 33 -0.14 2.76 -7.44
N GLN A 34 -0.19 4.03 -7.03
CA GLN A 34 0.95 4.95 -7.15
C GLN A 34 2.12 4.52 -6.26
N LEU A 35 1.85 4.05 -5.04
CA LEU A 35 2.85 3.52 -4.14
C LEU A 35 3.54 2.29 -4.74
N ILE A 36 2.77 1.35 -5.27
CA ILE A 36 3.29 0.16 -5.94
C ILE A 36 4.15 0.57 -7.14
N ALA A 37 3.65 1.44 -8.02
CA ALA A 37 4.41 1.89 -9.19
C ALA A 37 5.72 2.61 -8.84
N LYS A 38 5.82 3.21 -7.65
CA LYS A 38 7.04 3.88 -7.17
C LYS A 38 8.10 2.89 -6.67
N TYR A 39 7.69 1.78 -6.07
CA TYR A 39 8.58 0.86 -5.35
C TYR A 39 8.71 -0.53 -6.00
N GLU A 40 7.87 -0.86 -6.97
CA GLU A 40 7.93 -2.08 -7.76
C GLU A 40 8.22 -1.74 -9.21
N THR A 41 9.32 -2.29 -9.74
CA THR A 41 9.80 -2.03 -11.10
C THR A 41 9.32 -3.07 -12.10
N ASP A 42 8.85 -4.23 -11.64
CA ASP A 42 8.33 -5.27 -12.51
C ASP A 42 6.85 -5.03 -12.84
N GLU A 43 6.57 -4.70 -14.09
CA GLU A 43 5.21 -4.43 -14.59
C GLU A 43 4.24 -5.59 -14.35
N THR A 44 4.72 -6.84 -14.30
CA THR A 44 3.85 -7.99 -14.02
C THR A 44 3.34 -7.97 -12.59
N TYR A 45 4.12 -7.44 -11.64
CA TYR A 45 3.71 -7.29 -10.23
C TYR A 45 2.95 -6.00 -9.98
N VAL A 46 3.24 -4.92 -10.72
CA VAL A 46 2.45 -3.68 -10.70
C VAL A 46 1.00 -3.94 -11.12
N ASN A 47 0.80 -4.81 -12.12
CA ASN A 47 -0.51 -5.12 -12.70
C ASN A 47 -1.25 -6.26 -11.97
N ASN A 48 -0.54 -7.29 -11.49
CA ASN A 48 -1.19 -8.44 -10.83
C ASN A 48 -1.30 -8.33 -9.31
N GLY A 49 -0.61 -7.37 -8.66
CA GLY A 49 -0.63 -7.18 -7.22
C GLY A 49 -0.01 -8.31 -6.38
N SER A 50 0.33 -9.44 -6.99
CA SER A 50 0.62 -10.71 -6.31
C SER A 50 1.93 -10.75 -5.51
N SER A 51 2.96 -10.01 -5.92
CA SER A 51 4.26 -9.97 -5.21
C SER A 51 4.57 -8.58 -4.67
N LEU A 52 3.95 -8.24 -3.54
CA LEU A 52 4.27 -7.05 -2.75
C LEU A 52 5.32 -7.36 -1.67
N GLN A 53 6.07 -8.45 -1.84
CA GLN A 53 7.05 -8.94 -0.86
C GLN A 53 8.14 -7.89 -0.58
N ASN A 54 8.59 -7.20 -1.63
CA ASN A 54 9.59 -6.13 -1.54
C ASN A 54 9.05 -4.89 -0.80
N LEU A 55 7.76 -4.58 -0.97
CA LEU A 55 7.13 -3.46 -0.29
C LEU A 55 7.04 -3.71 1.23
N PHE A 56 6.72 -4.93 1.66
CA PHE A 56 6.68 -5.27 3.08
C PHE A 56 8.04 -5.12 3.78
N GLN A 57 9.13 -5.53 3.12
CA GLN A 57 10.48 -5.41 3.70
C GLN A 57 10.90 -3.95 3.94
N ASN A 58 10.35 -3.01 3.17
CA ASN A 58 10.63 -1.59 3.33
C ASN A 58 9.70 -0.88 4.32
N LEU A 59 8.62 -1.53 4.73
CA LEU A 59 7.60 -0.98 5.63
C LEU A 59 7.67 -1.59 7.05
N SER A 60 8.45 -2.66 7.26
CA SER A 60 8.78 -3.26 8.56
C SER A 60 10.10 -2.74 9.11
#